data_AF-A0A947CJL0-F1
#
_entry.id   AF-A0A947CJL0-F1
#
_cell.length_a   1.000
_cell.length_b   1.000
_cell.length_c   1.000
_cell.angle_alpha   90.00
_cell.angle_beta   90.00
_cell.angle_gamma   90.00
#
_symmetry.space_group_name_H-M   'P 1'
#
loop_
_entity.id
_entity.type
_entity.pdbx_description
1 polymer ?
#
loop_
_entity_poly.entity_id
_entity_poly.type
_entity_poly.pdbx_seq_one_letter_code
_entity_poly.pdbx_strand_id
1 'polypeptide(L)'
;MRILCTTAATMLLATASCAPGATPRGLDDPLPSERMSSLRDAVRQKDASTETLMRIVEHLDSDDILVRTTAIETLVRLTGERHGYDPHASAATRDAAVRRWVRALTTLPTSSSPRDAGHG
;
A
#
# COMPACT_ATOMS: atom_id res chain seq x y z
N MET A 1 22.34 -52.07 -26.37
CA MET A 1 20.95 -51.68 -26.03
C MET A 1 20.68 -52.06 -24.59
N ARG A 2 20.66 -51.06 -23.68
CA ARG A 2 20.09 -51.00 -22.32
C ARG A 2 20.92 -50.05 -21.44
N ILE A 3 20.58 -48.76 -21.50
CA ILE A 3 21.03 -47.72 -20.58
C ILE A 3 20.09 -47.80 -19.39
N LEU A 4 20.57 -48.25 -18.23
CA LEU A 4 19.80 -48.37 -16.99
C LEU A 4 20.05 -47.17 -16.06
N CYS A 5 18.95 -46.51 -15.72
CA CYS A 5 18.53 -46.21 -14.34
C CYS A 5 19.50 -45.44 -13.45
N THR A 6 19.50 -44.11 -13.55
CA THR A 6 19.81 -43.23 -12.41
C THR A 6 19.14 -41.88 -12.60
N THR A 7 17.80 -41.86 -12.64
CA THR A 7 17.08 -40.58 -12.50
C THR A 7 17.05 -40.21 -11.04
N ALA A 8 18.08 -39.48 -10.62
CA ALA A 8 18.09 -38.74 -9.38
C ALA A 8 16.85 -37.85 -9.36
N ALA A 9 15.97 -38.09 -8.39
CA ALA A 9 14.82 -37.27 -8.12
C ALA A 9 15.29 -35.91 -7.59
N THR A 10 15.57 -34.98 -8.52
CA THR A 10 15.88 -33.59 -8.21
C THR A 10 14.61 -32.94 -7.68
N MET A 11 14.50 -32.99 -6.36
CA MET A 11 13.50 -32.30 -5.54
C MET A 11 13.53 -30.81 -5.87
N LEU A 12 12.53 -30.37 -6.65
CA LEU A 12 12.37 -29.00 -7.11
C LEU A 12 11.97 -28.14 -5.91
N LEU A 13 12.96 -27.52 -5.25
CA LEU A 13 12.75 -26.51 -4.22
C LEU A 13 12.04 -25.31 -4.87
N ALA A 14 10.75 -25.17 -4.60
CA ALA A 14 9.99 -23.96 -4.87
C ALA A 14 10.53 -22.84 -3.97
N THR A 15 11.43 -22.03 -4.50
CA THR A 15 11.83 -20.78 -3.86
C THR A 15 10.64 -19.83 -3.87
N ALA A 16 9.96 -19.74 -2.72
CA ALA A 16 9.08 -18.63 -2.41
C ALA A 16 9.92 -17.36 -2.42
N SER A 17 9.98 -16.70 -3.57
CA SER A 17 10.62 -15.39 -3.72
C SER A 17 9.78 -14.38 -2.96
N CYS A 18 10.17 -14.15 -1.71
CA CYS A 18 9.71 -13.02 -0.92
C CYS A 18 10.39 -11.77 -1.51
N ALA A 19 9.77 -11.22 -2.56
CA ALA A 19 10.15 -9.90 -3.04
C ALA A 19 9.82 -8.91 -1.91
N PRO A 20 10.80 -8.15 -1.38
CA PRO A 20 10.49 -7.08 -0.44
C PRO A 20 9.54 -6.12 -1.15
N GLY A 21 8.35 -5.90 -0.57
CA GLY A 21 7.38 -4.93 -1.08
C GLY A 21 8.08 -3.58 -1.21
N ALA A 22 8.30 -3.14 -2.45
CA ALA A 22 8.88 -1.85 -2.71
C ALA A 22 7.79 -0.83 -2.39
N THR A 23 7.99 -0.04 -1.34
CA THR A 23 7.07 1.05 -1.02
C THR A 23 6.91 1.92 -2.28
N PRO A 24 5.69 2.28 -2.67
CA PRO A 24 5.46 3.12 -3.85
C PRO A 24 6.24 4.44 -3.71
N ARG A 25 7.31 4.59 -4.50
CA ARG A 25 8.24 5.72 -4.34
C ARG A 25 7.63 7.04 -4.79
N GLY A 26 6.75 7.03 -5.80
CA GLY A 26 6.26 8.25 -6.44
C GLY A 26 4.97 8.85 -5.88
N LEU A 27 4.64 8.58 -4.63
CA LEU A 27 3.53 9.29 -3.97
C LEU A 27 3.83 10.78 -3.82
N ASP A 28 5.11 11.17 -3.68
CA ASP A 28 5.53 12.58 -3.54
C ASP A 28 5.91 13.26 -4.87
N ASP A 29 5.66 12.62 -6.01
CA ASP A 29 6.06 13.18 -7.31
C ASP A 29 5.27 14.47 -7.64
N PRO A 30 5.93 15.50 -8.23
CA PRO A 30 5.29 16.77 -8.54
C PRO A 30 4.21 16.64 -9.62
N LEU A 31 4.31 15.61 -10.47
CA LEU A 31 3.36 15.34 -11.54
C LEU A 31 2.16 14.55 -11.00
N PRO A 32 0.92 15.05 -11.14
CA PRO A 32 -0.28 14.32 -10.71
C PRO A 32 -0.39 12.91 -11.29
N SER A 33 0.04 12.72 -12.55
CA SER A 33 0.03 11.43 -13.24
C SER A 33 0.93 10.38 -12.57
N GLU A 34 2.10 10.79 -12.07
CA GLU A 34 3.05 9.90 -11.39
C GLU A 34 2.53 9.48 -10.01
N ARG A 35 1.90 10.41 -9.28
CA ARG A 35 1.20 10.09 -8.02
C ARG A 35 0.08 9.09 -8.24
N MET A 36 -0.75 9.29 -9.27
CA MET A 36 -1.80 8.33 -9.62
C MET A 36 -1.24 6.95 -9.99
N SER A 37 -0.09 6.91 -10.68
CA SER A 37 0.59 5.64 -10.99
C SER A 37 1.03 4.93 -9.71
N SER A 38 1.66 5.66 -8.79
CA SER A 38 2.12 5.14 -7.50
C SER A 38 0.98 4.66 -6.60
N LEU A 39 -0.16 5.36 -6.62
CA LEU A 39 -1.38 4.94 -5.92
C LEU A 39 -1.92 3.60 -6.46
N ARG A 40 -1.86 3.38 -7.78
CA ARG A 40 -2.24 2.09 -8.38
C ARG A 40 -1.23 0.99 -8.06
N ASP A 41 0.06 1.35 -8.02
CA ASP A 41 1.13 0.43 -7.67
C ASP A 41 1.03 -0.07 -6.23
N ALA A 42 0.59 0.78 -5.29
CA ALA A 42 0.27 0.38 -3.92
C ALA A 42 -0.76 -0.75 -3.87
N VAL A 43 -1.85 -0.62 -4.64
CA VAL A 43 -2.89 -1.65 -4.75
C VAL A 43 -2.35 -2.93 -5.39
N ARG A 44 -1.58 -2.81 -6.48
CA ARG A 44 -1.00 -3.97 -7.17
C ARG A 44 -0.08 -4.78 -6.25
N GLN A 45 0.69 -4.08 -5.44
CA GLN A 45 1.60 -4.68 -4.45
C GLN A 45 0.89 -5.13 -3.17
N LYS A 46 -0.39 -4.79 -3.00
CA LYS A 46 -1.16 -4.98 -1.77
C LYS A 46 -0.45 -4.40 -0.55
N ASP A 47 0.25 -3.28 -0.73
CA ASP A 47 1.01 -2.64 0.32
C ASP A 47 0.06 -1.81 1.21
N ALA A 48 -0.48 -2.48 2.22
CA ALA A 48 -1.34 -1.88 3.25
C ALA A 48 -0.56 -1.55 4.54
N SER A 49 0.76 -1.32 4.43
CA SER A 49 1.58 -0.91 5.56
C SER A 49 1.12 0.46 6.09
N THR A 50 1.16 0.67 7.40
CA THR A 50 0.73 1.94 8.03
C THR A 50 1.42 3.16 7.41
N GLU A 51 2.71 3.06 7.07
CA GLU A 51 3.46 4.11 6.36
C GLU A 51 2.84 4.46 5.01
N THR A 52 2.62 3.47 4.15
CA THR A 52 2.01 3.66 2.83
C THR A 52 0.60 4.22 2.94
N LEU A 53 -0.21 3.72 3.87
CA LEU A 53 -1.56 4.24 4.12
C LEU A 53 -1.54 5.70 4.57
N MET A 54 -0.61 6.09 5.46
CA MET A 54 -0.46 7.48 5.89
C MET A 54 -0.09 8.41 4.74
N ARG A 55 0.85 8.00 3.86
CA ARG A 55 1.21 8.77 2.66
C ARG A 55 0.04 8.91 1.69
N ILE A 56 -0.79 7.87 1.53
CA ILE A 56 -2.00 7.96 0.70
C ILE A 56 -3.03 8.92 1.33
N VAL A 57 -3.15 8.94 2.65
CA VAL A 57 -4.06 9.86 3.38
C VAL A 57 -3.67 11.32 3.14
N GLU A 58 -2.40 11.66 2.95
CA GLU A 58 -1.96 13.02 2.60
C GLU A 58 -2.55 13.49 1.25
N HIS A 59 -2.71 12.58 0.29
CA HIS A 59 -3.34 12.90 -1.00
C HIS A 59 -4.86 13.13 -0.93
N LEU A 60 -5.50 12.79 0.19
CA LEU A 60 -6.90 13.14 0.43
C LEU A 60 -7.12 14.65 0.59
N ASP A 61 -6.06 15.44 0.77
CA ASP A 61 -6.16 16.90 0.81
C ASP A 61 -5.66 17.59 -0.47
N SER A 62 -5.40 16.85 -1.54
CA SER A 62 -4.98 17.46 -2.80
C SER A 62 -6.06 18.39 -3.37
N ASP A 63 -5.67 19.54 -3.92
CA ASP A 63 -6.59 20.44 -4.65
C ASP A 63 -7.15 19.79 -5.93
N ASP A 64 -6.43 18.83 -6.51
CA ASP A 64 -6.84 18.08 -7.68
C ASP A 64 -7.84 16.98 -7.30
N ILE A 65 -9.06 17.08 -7.84
CA ILE A 65 -10.14 16.13 -7.57
C ILE A 65 -9.83 14.72 -8.06
N LEU A 66 -9.08 14.55 -9.14
CA LEU A 66 -8.70 13.24 -9.66
C LEU A 66 -7.70 12.56 -8.74
N VAL A 67 -6.70 13.30 -8.24
CA VAL A 67 -5.73 12.78 -7.27
C VAL A 67 -6.45 12.32 -6.00
N ARG A 68 -7.31 13.19 -5.47
CA ARG A 68 -8.06 12.94 -4.24
C ARG A 68 -9.05 11.77 -4.34
N THR A 69 -9.74 11.67 -5.48
CA THR A 69 -10.61 10.52 -5.79
C THR A 69 -9.80 9.23 -5.92
N THR A 70 -8.65 9.28 -6.59
CA THR A 70 -7.78 8.11 -6.73
C THR A 70 -7.25 7.66 -5.37
N ALA A 71 -6.86 8.59 -4.51
CA ALA A 71 -6.37 8.29 -3.16
C ALA A 71 -7.42 7.56 -2.31
N ILE A 72 -8.68 8.04 -2.29
CA ILE A 72 -9.72 7.35 -1.52
C ILE A 72 -10.05 5.97 -2.09
N GLU A 73 -10.09 5.81 -3.42
CA GLU A 73 -10.30 4.49 -4.03
C GLU A 73 -9.15 3.53 -3.71
N THR A 74 -7.91 4.01 -3.68
CA THR A 74 -6.76 3.22 -3.25
C THR A 74 -6.87 2.78 -1.79
N LEU A 75 -7.25 3.69 -0.88
CA LEU A 75 -7.46 3.34 0.54
C LEU A 75 -8.56 2.30 0.73
N VAL A 76 -9.70 2.46 0.05
CA VAL A 76 -10.82 1.51 0.10
C VAL A 76 -10.37 0.14 -0.42
N ARG A 77 -9.58 0.09 -1.49
CA ARG A 77 -9.05 -1.17 -2.04
C ARG A 77 -8.08 -1.88 -1.10
N LEU A 78 -7.25 -1.13 -0.37
CA LEU A 78 -6.24 -1.68 0.53
C LEU A 78 -6.81 -2.09 1.90
N THR A 79 -7.78 -1.33 2.40
CA THR A 79 -8.27 -1.45 3.80
C THR A 79 -9.71 -1.94 3.89
N GLY A 80 -10.51 -1.81 2.82
CA GLY A 80 -11.96 -2.03 2.85
C GLY A 80 -12.75 -0.86 3.45
N GLU A 81 -12.08 0.15 3.98
CA GLU A 81 -12.70 1.25 4.72
C GLU A 81 -12.67 2.56 3.92
N ARG A 82 -13.71 3.40 4.10
CA ARG A 82 -13.78 4.76 3.51
C ARG A 82 -13.70 5.87 4.56
N HIS A 83 -13.99 5.55 5.82
CA HIS A 83 -14.12 6.50 6.95
C HIS A 83 -14.98 7.74 6.65
N GLY A 84 -16.02 7.58 5.84
CA GLY A 84 -16.95 8.65 5.48
C GLY A 84 -16.32 9.78 4.66
N TYR A 85 -15.25 9.49 3.93
CA TYR A 85 -14.61 10.43 3.03
C TYR A 85 -15.38 10.55 1.70
N ASP A 86 -15.73 11.78 1.33
CA ASP A 86 -16.34 12.13 0.04
C ASP A 86 -15.44 13.15 -0.68
N PRO A 87 -14.91 12.82 -1.88
CA PRO A 87 -14.03 13.71 -2.63
C PRO A 87 -14.73 14.99 -3.12
N HIS A 88 -16.07 15.04 -3.18
CA HIS A 88 -16.85 16.21 -3.63
C HIS A 88 -17.33 17.09 -2.47
N ALA A 89 -17.13 16.67 -1.23
CA ALA A 89 -17.57 17.42 -0.06
C ALA A 89 -16.77 18.72 0.13
N SER A 90 -17.32 19.62 0.97
CA SER A 90 -16.64 20.85 1.37
C SER A 90 -15.26 20.56 1.99
N ALA A 91 -14.32 21.49 1.90
CA ALA A 91 -12.99 21.35 2.49
C ALA A 91 -13.05 20.97 3.99
N ALA A 92 -13.89 21.66 4.77
CA ALA A 92 -14.08 21.36 6.19
C ALA A 92 -14.57 19.92 6.45
N THR A 93 -15.47 19.41 5.60
CA THR A 93 -15.97 18.03 5.67
C THR A 93 -14.86 17.03 5.31
N ARG A 94 -14.05 17.33 4.28
CA ARG A 94 -12.90 16.51 3.89
C ARG A 94 -11.86 16.45 5.01
N ASP A 95 -11.51 17.57 5.61
CA ASP A 95 -10.54 17.62 6.72
C ASP A 95 -11.00 16.80 7.92
N ALA A 96 -12.29 16.84 8.24
CA ALA A 96 -12.86 16.01 9.29
C ALA A 96 -12.74 14.52 8.97
N ALA A 97 -12.90 14.13 7.71
CA ALA A 97 -12.70 12.75 7.25
C ALA A 97 -11.22 12.34 7.26
N VAL A 98 -10.30 13.22 6.85
CA VAL A 98 -8.84 12.99 6.94
C VAL A 98 -8.43 12.75 8.40
N ARG A 99 -8.95 13.53 9.35
CA ARG A 99 -8.69 13.30 10.79
C ARG A 99 -9.21 11.95 11.27
N ARG A 100 -10.31 11.44 10.73
CA ARG A 100 -10.80 10.08 11.05
C ARG A 100 -9.87 9.01 10.50
N TRP A 101 -9.36 9.19 9.28
CA TRP A 101 -8.34 8.33 8.69
C TRP A 101 -7.07 8.26 9.55
N VAL A 102 -6.49 9.41 9.90
CA VAL A 102 -5.28 9.46 10.74
C VAL A 102 -5.51 8.79 12.10
N ARG A 103 -6.67 9.04 12.72
CA ARG A 103 -7.03 8.37 13.98
C ARG A 103 -7.13 6.86 13.81
N ALA A 104 -7.79 6.38 12.76
CA ALA A 104 -7.90 4.95 12.50
C ALA A 104 -6.52 4.30 12.37
N LEU A 105 -5.63 4.87 11.54
CA LEU A 105 -4.29 4.33 11.30
C LEU A 105 -3.36 4.37 12.51
N THR A 106 -3.51 5.36 13.40
CA THR A 106 -2.75 5.45 14.65
C THR A 106 -3.26 4.51 15.74
N THR A 107 -4.53 4.07 15.67
CA THR A 107 -5.10 3.08 16.59
C THR A 107 -4.89 1.64 16.14
N LEU A 108 -4.51 1.40 14.88
CA LEU A 108 -4.18 0.05 14.43
C LEU A 108 -3.01 -0.46 15.29
N PRO A 109 -3.10 -1.69 15.83
CA PRO A 109 -1.94 -2.30 16.47
C PRO A 109 -0.82 -2.26 15.44
N THR A 110 0.25 -1.55 15.77
CA THR A 110 1.42 -1.42 14.89
C THR A 110 1.89 -2.84 14.69
N SER A 111 1.60 -3.43 13.53
CA SER A 111 2.14 -4.72 13.12
C SER A 111 3.64 -4.52 13.08
N SER A 112 4.25 -4.81 14.22
CA SER A 112 5.65 -4.61 14.52
C SER A 112 6.38 -5.44 13.49
N SER A 113 6.97 -4.77 12.50
CA SER A 113 7.82 -5.42 11.52
C SER A 113 8.93 -6.15 12.30
N PRO A 114 9.19 -7.44 12.08
CA PRO A 114 10.22 -8.20 12.83
C PRO A 114 11.67 -7.69 12.67
N ARG A 115 11.88 -6.51 12.05
CA ARG A 115 13.19 -5.94 11.71
C ARG A 115 13.91 -5.30 12.91
N ASP A 116 13.24 -5.07 14.03
CA ASP A 116 13.83 -4.43 15.21
C ASP A 116 14.34 -5.45 16.26
N ALA A 117 14.13 -6.74 16.01
CA ALA A 117 14.63 -7.81 16.88
C ALA A 117 15.98 -8.35 16.39
N GLY A 118 17.05 -7.62 16.69
CA GLY A 118 18.39 -8.21 16.74
C GLY A 118 19.50 -7.33 16.20
N HIS A 119 20.15 -6.61 17.10
CA HIS A 119 21.61 -6.49 17.15
C HIS A 119 22.01 -6.30 18.62
N GLY A 120 22.48 -7.39 19.23
CA GLY A 120 23.12 -7.46 20.54
C GLY A 120 24.03 -8.68 20.55
#